data_AF-A0A357D3X8-F1
#
_entry.id   AF-A0A357D3X8-F1
#
_cell.length_a   1.000
_cell.length_b   1.000
_cell.length_c   1.000
_cell.angle_alpha   90.00
_cell.angle_beta   90.00
_cell.angle_gamma   90.00
#
_symmetry.space_group_name_H-M   'P 1'
#
loop_
_entity.id
_entity.type
_entity.pdbx_description
1 polymer ?
#
loop_
_entity_poly.entity_id
_entity_poly.type
_entity_poly.pdbx_seq_one_letter_code
_entity_poly.pdbx_strand_id
1 'polypeptide(L)'
;MQKKNLRNLFIFGGLLVAFSLPFLIPAATRLSDRSTAVEKGKLSSEAERFETRGDYKIKGGKVVFDFELINHYPEAKELQFGSGQQFEIVIRDEKDEEVYRYSEGKAFTLALVFRNIDPGASLAWQDRWDMRDQEGKMVSPGRYRAEIEIMPIPNEDDERIEASQLRTSIEFTLAEAEELGLNEDGIITSAAAKGIIAELADDVMHAISNRDGENLAAYVHPKKGVRFTPYTYVNLEEDLVFTPPAVRSFFTDQHVYCWGSYDGTGDPINLTPSEYYSRFIYSEDFLNAEEIGYNEVLSSGNMLENQFEVYESPIVVEYYFPGFNPDYMGMDWRSLRLVFEEDGDDWKLTGVIHNQWTI
;
A
#
# COMPACT_ATOMS: atom_id res chain seq x y z
N MET A 1 -36.05 48.55 -13.95
CA MET A 1 -36.25 49.62 -12.95
C MET A 1 -36.36 48.96 -11.58
N GLN A 2 -35.40 49.26 -10.68
CA GLN A 2 -35.34 49.08 -9.21
C GLN A 2 -35.75 47.73 -8.54
N LYS A 3 -34.86 46.97 -7.88
CA LYS A 3 -34.15 47.12 -6.57
C LYS A 3 -34.98 46.79 -5.30
N LYS A 4 -34.58 45.71 -4.58
CA LYS A 4 -34.29 45.56 -3.12
C LYS A 4 -34.33 44.05 -2.75
N ASN A 5 -33.25 43.35 -2.38
CA ASN A 5 -32.40 43.33 -1.15
C ASN A 5 -33.09 42.92 0.17
N LEU A 6 -32.69 41.76 0.74
CA LEU A 6 -32.20 41.47 2.12
C LEU A 6 -31.94 39.93 2.23
N ARG A 7 -30.71 39.41 2.38
CA ARG A 7 -29.83 39.23 3.57
C ARG A 7 -30.28 38.20 4.62
N ASN A 8 -29.45 37.16 4.78
CA ASN A 8 -28.84 36.57 6.00
C ASN A 8 -27.93 35.43 5.49
N LEU A 9 -26.59 35.46 5.51
CA LEU A 9 -25.56 35.70 6.55
C LEU A 9 -25.55 34.63 7.66
N PHE A 10 -24.68 33.64 7.51
CA PHE A 10 -23.86 33.11 8.61
C PHE A 10 -22.45 32.83 8.08
N ILE A 11 -21.48 33.48 8.73
CA ILE A 11 -20.04 33.36 8.52
C ILE A 11 -19.52 32.61 9.74
N PHE A 12 -18.73 31.54 9.54
CA PHE A 12 -17.74 31.09 10.52
C PHE A 12 -16.36 31.27 9.88
N GLY A 13 -15.60 32.20 10.45
CA GLY A 13 -14.22 32.49 10.05
C GLY A 13 -13.26 31.54 10.74
N GLY A 14 -12.40 30.88 9.96
CA GLY A 14 -11.15 30.28 10.39
C GLY A 14 -10.00 31.15 9.91
N LEU A 15 -9.33 31.78 10.87
CA LEU A 15 -8.23 32.73 10.72
C LEU A 15 -6.92 31.97 10.43
N LEU A 16 -6.35 32.10 9.23
CA LEU A 16 -4.99 31.61 8.93
C LEU A 16 -4.05 32.82 9.00
N VAL A 17 -3.24 32.85 10.05
CA VAL A 17 -2.28 33.92 10.35
C VAL A 17 -1.06 33.73 9.46
N ALA A 18 -0.95 34.57 8.42
CA ALA A 18 0.29 34.75 7.65
C ALA A 18 1.16 35.81 8.35
N PHE A 19 2.30 35.40 8.91
CA PHE A 19 3.30 36.32 9.42
C PHE A 19 4.11 36.89 8.25
N SER A 20 3.74 38.09 7.79
CA SER A 20 4.61 38.95 6.99
C SER A 20 5.09 40.11 7.87
N LEU A 21 6.39 40.14 8.15
CA LEU A 21 7.05 41.25 8.84
C LEU A 21 7.68 42.19 7.79
N PRO A 22 7.21 43.44 7.65
CA PRO A 22 7.92 44.45 6.90
C PRO A 22 8.86 45.22 7.83
N PHE A 23 10.17 45.16 7.58
CA PHE A 23 11.10 46.13 8.15
C PHE A 23 11.22 47.34 7.22
N LEU A 24 10.84 48.50 7.76
CA LEU A 24 10.90 49.83 7.16
C LEU A 24 11.94 50.64 7.96
N ILE A 25 13.03 51.08 7.33
CA ILE A 25 13.94 52.13 7.85
C ILE A 25 14.39 53.01 6.65
N PRO A 26 14.53 54.34 6.81
CA PRO A 26 14.21 55.34 5.79
C PRO A 26 15.40 55.80 4.94
N ALA A 27 15.09 56.51 3.86
CA ALA A 27 16.04 57.14 2.95
C ALA A 27 16.63 58.45 3.51
N ALA A 28 17.95 58.64 3.35
CA ALA A 28 18.61 59.94 3.37
C ALA A 28 19.91 59.95 2.49
N THR A 29 19.75 60.53 1.29
CA THR A 29 20.60 61.42 0.48
C THR A 29 22.15 61.52 0.61
N ARG A 30 22.81 61.23 -0.54
CA ARG A 30 23.92 61.91 -1.30
C ARG A 30 25.44 61.69 -1.01
N LEU A 31 26.06 61.17 -2.09
CA LEU A 31 27.33 61.52 -2.78
C LEU A 31 28.69 61.31 -2.11
N SER A 32 29.48 60.35 -2.63
CA SER A 32 30.89 60.55 -3.05
C SER A 32 31.41 59.30 -3.79
N ASP A 33 32.33 59.53 -4.70
CA ASP A 33 32.84 58.70 -5.78
C ASP A 33 33.99 57.74 -5.37
N ARG A 34 34.20 56.71 -6.21
CA ARG A 34 35.38 55.82 -6.40
C ARG A 34 35.77 54.69 -5.42
N SER A 35 35.72 53.49 -6.02
CA SER A 35 36.70 52.38 -6.00
C SER A 35 36.91 51.59 -4.70
N THR A 36 36.46 50.32 -4.69
CA THR A 36 37.32 49.11 -4.66
C THR A 36 36.44 47.85 -4.69
N ALA A 37 36.99 46.78 -5.26
CA ALA A 37 36.42 45.45 -5.38
C ALA A 37 36.19 44.74 -4.03
N VAL A 38 35.55 43.55 -4.11
CA VAL A 38 35.29 42.55 -3.04
C VAL A 38 34.04 42.92 -2.21
N GLU A 39 32.97 42.13 -2.10
CA GLU A 39 32.91 40.72 -1.69
C GLU A 39 31.50 40.15 -2.03
N LYS A 40 31.40 39.24 -3.02
CA LYS A 40 30.29 38.27 -3.08
C LYS A 40 30.83 37.00 -2.45
N GLY A 41 30.51 36.76 -1.18
CA GLY A 41 31.03 35.62 -0.45
C GLY A 41 30.19 35.27 0.78
N LYS A 42 29.09 34.55 0.56
CA LYS A 42 28.61 33.47 1.44
C LYS A 42 27.38 32.79 0.81
N LEU A 43 27.63 31.95 -0.19
CA LEU A 43 26.82 30.77 -0.40
C LEU A 43 27.58 29.61 0.25
N SER A 44 26.86 28.84 1.07
CA SER A 44 27.33 27.60 1.68
C SER A 44 27.98 26.72 0.62
N SER A 45 29.26 26.41 0.78
CA SER A 45 29.96 25.47 -0.12
C SER A 45 29.53 24.05 0.25
N GLU A 46 28.37 23.62 -0.24
CA GLU A 46 28.17 22.18 -0.42
C GLU A 46 29.24 21.73 -1.43
N ALA A 47 30.05 20.75 -1.04
CA ALA A 47 31.05 20.21 -1.94
C ALA A 47 30.32 19.63 -3.17
N GLU A 48 30.82 19.89 -4.37
CA GLU A 48 30.27 19.36 -5.61
C GLU A 48 30.34 17.83 -5.59
N ARG A 49 29.21 17.19 -5.27
CA ARG A 49 29.11 15.75 -5.03
C ARG A 49 27.67 15.27 -5.15
N PHE A 50 27.48 13.97 -5.25
CA PHE A 50 26.21 13.35 -4.89
C PHE A 50 26.10 13.10 -3.39
N GLU A 51 24.89 13.14 -2.87
CA GLU A 51 24.55 12.74 -1.52
C GLU A 51 23.40 11.73 -1.55
N THR A 52 23.57 10.59 -0.88
CA THR A 52 22.47 9.66 -0.61
C THR A 52 21.85 9.95 0.74
N ARG A 53 20.53 9.94 0.80
CA ARG A 53 19.74 10.00 2.05
C ARG A 53 18.77 8.85 2.09
N GLY A 54 18.44 8.42 3.30
CA GLY A 54 17.50 7.34 3.54
C GLY A 54 16.74 7.59 4.84
N ASP A 55 15.48 7.20 4.84
CA ASP A 55 14.59 7.16 6.00
C ASP A 55 13.80 5.85 5.98
N TYR A 56 13.17 5.51 7.10
CA TYR A 56 12.35 4.32 7.20
C TYR A 56 11.09 4.54 8.02
N LYS A 57 10.08 3.72 7.75
CA LYS A 57 8.88 3.60 8.58
C LYS A 57 8.52 2.13 8.76
N ILE A 58 8.09 1.77 9.96
CA ILE A 58 7.50 0.46 10.24
C ILE A 58 5.98 0.63 10.24
N LYS A 59 5.29 -0.04 9.31
CA LYS A 59 3.83 0.02 9.16
C LYS A 59 3.34 -1.27 8.52
N GLY A 60 2.18 -1.79 8.96
CA GLY A 60 1.54 -2.95 8.33
C GLY A 60 2.40 -4.22 8.35
N GLY A 61 3.24 -4.39 9.38
CA GLY A 61 4.20 -5.50 9.47
C GLY A 61 5.35 -5.45 8.45
N LYS A 62 5.54 -4.31 7.78
CA LYS A 62 6.62 -4.09 6.81
C LYS A 62 7.52 -2.94 7.26
N VAL A 63 8.79 -2.99 6.85
CA VAL A 63 9.71 -1.85 6.87
C VAL A 63 9.68 -1.21 5.50
N VAL A 64 9.25 0.05 5.42
CA VAL A 64 9.27 0.85 4.20
C VAL A 64 10.51 1.72 4.24
N PHE A 65 11.37 1.59 3.23
CA PHE A 65 12.56 2.42 3.04
C PHE A 65 12.28 3.47 1.97
N ASP A 66 12.42 4.75 2.34
CA ASP A 66 12.41 5.88 1.42
C ASP A 66 13.84 6.38 1.28
N PHE A 67 14.38 6.46 0.05
CA PHE A 67 15.76 6.90 -0.14
C PHE A 67 15.93 7.69 -1.45
N GLU A 68 16.90 8.59 -1.44
CA GLU A 68 17.15 9.49 -2.57
C GLU A 68 18.63 9.72 -2.83
N LEU A 69 18.94 10.08 -4.07
CA LEU A 69 20.25 10.53 -4.52
C LEU A 69 20.14 11.98 -5.01
N ILE A 70 20.76 12.90 -4.28
CA ILE A 70 20.70 14.35 -4.52
C ILE A 70 21.93 14.79 -5.29
N ASN A 71 21.73 15.62 -6.32
CA ASN A 71 22.80 16.24 -7.08
C ASN A 71 23.18 17.62 -6.49
N HIS A 72 24.36 17.73 -5.86
CA HIS A 72 24.92 19.01 -5.39
C HIS A 72 25.94 19.63 -6.35
N TYR A 73 26.09 19.09 -7.56
CA TYR A 73 26.88 19.74 -8.60
C TYR A 73 26.14 20.97 -9.16
N PRO A 74 26.87 21.98 -9.67
CA PRO A 74 26.26 23.16 -10.30
C PRO A 74 25.65 22.87 -11.68
N GLU A 75 25.88 21.68 -12.22
CA GLU A 75 25.40 21.22 -13.52
C GLU A 75 24.55 19.95 -13.41
N ALA A 76 23.72 19.72 -14.41
CA ALA A 76 22.95 18.49 -14.50
C ALA A 76 23.89 17.30 -14.73
N LYS A 77 23.63 16.19 -14.06
CA LYS A 77 24.41 14.95 -14.19
C LYS A 77 23.52 13.83 -14.70
N GLU A 78 24.01 13.11 -15.70
CA GLU A 78 23.34 11.92 -16.23
C GLU A 78 23.94 10.67 -15.59
N LEU A 79 23.09 9.86 -14.97
CA LEU A 79 23.43 8.54 -14.47
C LEU A 79 22.96 7.47 -15.46
N GLN A 80 23.87 6.58 -15.81
CA GLN A 80 23.59 5.38 -16.60
C GLN A 80 23.49 4.18 -15.65
N PHE A 81 22.45 3.38 -15.79
CA PHE A 81 22.29 2.10 -15.09
C PHE A 81 22.35 0.96 -16.10
N GLY A 82 23.06 -0.11 -15.72
CA GLY A 82 23.28 -1.26 -16.60
C GLY A 82 22.04 -2.14 -16.82
N SER A 83 21.00 -1.98 -16.01
CA SER A 83 19.80 -2.80 -16.05
C SER A 83 18.61 -2.08 -15.40
N GLY A 84 17.47 -2.79 -15.29
CA GLY A 84 16.34 -2.34 -14.48
C GLY A 84 16.65 -2.25 -12.98
N GLN A 85 17.68 -2.96 -12.50
CA GLN A 85 18.20 -2.79 -11.14
C GLN A 85 18.98 -1.48 -11.05
N GLN A 86 18.45 -0.53 -10.28
CA GLN A 86 19.07 0.79 -10.05
C GLN A 86 19.72 0.89 -8.68
N PHE A 87 19.36 0.00 -7.76
CA PHE A 87 19.86 -0.01 -6.40
C PHE A 87 19.92 -1.45 -5.85
N GLU A 88 20.57 -1.58 -4.70
CA GLU A 88 20.56 -2.77 -3.85
C GLU A 88 20.25 -2.33 -2.41
N ILE A 89 19.47 -3.16 -1.70
CA ILE A 89 19.25 -3.03 -0.25
C ILE A 89 19.72 -4.33 0.38
N VAL A 90 20.65 -4.24 1.33
CA VAL A 90 21.10 -5.37 2.14
C VAL A 90 20.76 -5.07 3.58
N ILE A 91 20.08 -6.00 4.26
CA ILE A 91 19.73 -5.85 5.67
C ILE A 91 20.56 -6.79 6.50
N ARG A 92 21.20 -6.24 7.53
CA ARG A 92 22.05 -6.97 8.46
C ARG A 92 21.51 -6.88 9.88
N ASP A 93 21.64 -7.96 10.63
CA ASP A 93 21.29 -8.02 12.05
C ASP A 93 22.38 -7.41 12.96
N GLU A 94 22.21 -7.48 14.28
CA GLU A 94 23.20 -6.99 15.25
C GLU A 94 24.56 -7.71 15.20
N LYS A 95 24.61 -8.92 14.64
CA LYS A 95 25.83 -9.72 14.47
C LYS A 95 26.51 -9.47 13.12
N ASP A 96 25.98 -8.54 12.33
CA ASP A 96 26.43 -8.23 10.97
C ASP A 96 26.09 -9.32 9.93
N GLU A 97 25.21 -10.26 10.29
CA GLU A 97 24.74 -11.33 9.40
C GLU A 97 23.71 -10.77 8.42
N GLU A 98 23.87 -11.08 7.13
CA GLU A 98 22.93 -10.68 6.08
C GLU A 98 21.66 -11.53 6.17
N VAL A 99 20.53 -10.88 6.42
CA VAL A 99 19.21 -11.54 6.52
C VAL A 99 18.37 -11.33 5.27
N TYR A 100 18.61 -10.24 4.54
CA TYR A 100 17.86 -9.90 3.33
C TYR A 100 18.72 -9.18 2.31
N ARG A 101 18.44 -9.44 1.04
CA ARG A 101 19.02 -8.80 -0.14
C ARG A 101 17.94 -8.56 -1.18
N TYR A 102 17.79 -7.31 -1.59
CA TYR A 102 16.76 -6.89 -2.54
C TYR A 102 16.82 -7.65 -3.87
N SER A 103 18.01 -7.91 -4.40
CA SER A 103 18.20 -8.58 -5.69
C SER A 103 17.95 -10.09 -5.67
N GLU A 104 17.97 -10.74 -4.50
CA GLU A 104 17.83 -12.19 -4.40
C GLU A 104 16.43 -12.63 -4.86
N GLY A 105 16.38 -13.63 -5.74
CA GLY A 105 15.14 -14.12 -6.34
C GLY A 105 14.46 -13.17 -7.34
N LYS A 106 14.99 -11.97 -7.61
CA LYS A 106 14.41 -11.01 -8.57
C LYS A 106 15.08 -11.10 -9.94
N ALA A 107 14.27 -10.92 -10.99
CA ALA A 107 14.74 -10.80 -12.36
C ALA A 107 14.70 -9.34 -12.82
N PHE A 108 15.80 -8.86 -13.40
CA PHE A 108 15.91 -7.49 -13.90
C PHE A 108 16.12 -7.46 -15.41
N THR A 109 15.51 -6.49 -16.09
CA THR A 109 15.71 -6.28 -17.53
C THR A 109 17.13 -5.81 -17.81
N LEU A 110 17.78 -6.33 -18.86
CA LEU A 110 19.12 -5.90 -19.28
C LEU A 110 19.14 -4.59 -20.09
N ALA A 111 18.04 -3.83 -20.09
CA ALA A 111 17.95 -2.57 -20.81
C ALA A 111 18.69 -1.48 -20.03
N LEU A 112 19.54 -0.72 -20.72
CA LEU A 112 20.19 0.46 -20.15
C LEU A 112 19.12 1.49 -19.76
N VAL A 113 19.29 2.07 -18.58
CA VAL A 113 18.42 3.13 -18.08
C VAL A 113 19.24 4.39 -17.87
N PHE A 114 18.79 5.51 -18.42
CA PHE A 114 19.41 6.81 -18.26
C PHE A 114 18.53 7.70 -17.37
N ARG A 115 19.16 8.43 -16.47
CA ARG A 115 18.48 9.37 -15.56
C ARG A 115 19.28 10.66 -15.47
N ASN A 116 18.67 11.77 -15.86
CA ASN A 116 19.24 13.09 -15.65
C ASN A 116 18.78 13.65 -14.30
N ILE A 117 19.69 14.25 -13.54
CA ILE A 117 19.41 14.94 -12.28
C ILE A 117 19.88 16.38 -12.40
N ASP A 118 18.95 17.33 -12.38
CA ASP A 118 19.27 18.76 -12.41
C ASP A 118 19.97 19.22 -11.11
N PRO A 119 20.69 20.37 -11.11
CA PRO A 119 21.29 20.92 -9.91
C PRO A 119 20.29 21.09 -8.77
N GLY A 120 20.59 20.49 -7.60
CA GLY A 120 19.74 20.51 -6.42
C GLY A 120 18.51 19.59 -6.47
N ALA A 121 18.30 18.85 -7.56
CA ALA A 121 17.23 17.85 -7.65
C ALA A 121 17.70 16.48 -7.13
N SER A 122 16.74 15.56 -6.96
CA SER A 122 17.03 14.19 -6.55
C SER A 122 16.28 13.15 -7.37
N LEU A 123 16.85 11.94 -7.41
CA LEU A 123 16.10 10.72 -7.74
C LEU A 123 15.67 10.08 -6.42
N ALA A 124 14.39 9.74 -6.31
CA ALA A 124 13.84 9.09 -5.13
C ALA A 124 13.30 7.71 -5.48
N TRP A 125 13.50 6.77 -4.56
CA TRP A 125 12.99 5.41 -4.60
C TRP A 125 12.32 5.07 -3.28
N GLN A 126 11.40 4.12 -3.34
CA GLN A 126 10.79 3.50 -2.17
C GLN A 126 10.81 1.98 -2.39
N ASP A 127 11.20 1.23 -1.36
CA ASP A 127 11.09 -0.23 -1.36
C ASP A 127 10.61 -0.74 0.01
N ARG A 128 10.22 -2.01 0.09
CA ARG A 128 9.57 -2.59 1.27
C ARG A 128 10.16 -3.94 1.59
N TRP A 129 10.43 -4.17 2.87
CA TRP A 129 10.81 -5.46 3.41
C TRP A 129 9.73 -5.97 4.36
N ASP A 130 9.29 -7.19 4.16
CA ASP A 130 8.26 -7.89 4.95
C ASP A 130 8.83 -8.55 6.22
N MET A 131 10.05 -8.17 6.63
CA MET A 131 10.74 -8.69 7.80
C MET A 131 11.02 -10.20 7.73
N ARG A 132 11.05 -10.78 6.52
CA ARG A 132 11.42 -12.17 6.30
C ARG A 132 12.87 -12.31 5.85
N ASP A 133 13.52 -13.36 6.31
CA ASP A 133 14.83 -13.78 5.80
C ASP A 133 14.72 -14.44 4.42
N GLN A 134 15.87 -14.86 3.86
CA GLN A 134 15.95 -15.50 2.55
C GLN A 134 15.22 -16.86 2.49
N GLU A 135 14.98 -17.49 3.64
CA GLU A 135 14.20 -18.70 3.77
C GLU A 135 12.69 -18.43 3.95
N GLY A 136 12.28 -17.16 3.97
CA GLY A 136 10.88 -16.74 4.12
C GLY A 136 10.40 -16.74 5.58
N LYS A 137 11.30 -16.87 6.56
CA LYS A 137 10.97 -16.88 7.98
C LYS A 137 11.08 -15.47 8.57
N MET A 138 10.17 -15.13 9.48
CA MET A 138 10.20 -13.87 10.21
C MET A 138 11.52 -13.71 10.99
N VAL A 139 12.17 -12.57 10.82
CA VAL A 139 13.38 -12.25 11.59
C VAL A 139 13.03 -11.92 13.04
N SER A 140 14.02 -12.04 13.93
CA SER A 140 13.80 -11.77 15.36
C SER A 140 13.73 -10.26 15.66
N PRO A 141 13.02 -9.82 16.70
CA PRO A 141 13.11 -8.45 17.19
C PRO A 141 14.56 -8.07 17.54
N GLY A 142 14.91 -6.80 17.39
CA GLY A 142 16.27 -6.31 17.64
C GLY A 142 16.68 -5.18 16.71
N ARG A 143 17.95 -4.75 16.80
CA ARG A 143 18.49 -3.73 15.91
C ARG A 143 18.93 -4.35 14.59
N TYR A 144 18.68 -3.60 13.53
CA TYR A 144 19.06 -3.94 12.17
C TYR A 144 19.68 -2.73 11.50
N ARG A 145 20.45 -3.01 10.44
CA ARG A 145 21.03 -1.99 9.58
C ARG A 145 20.68 -2.32 8.13
N ALA A 146 19.98 -1.40 7.46
CA ALA A 146 19.85 -1.43 6.02
C ALA A 146 21.03 -0.69 5.40
N GLU A 147 21.69 -1.33 4.44
CA GLU A 147 22.74 -0.78 3.60
C GLU A 147 22.18 -0.61 2.20
N ILE A 148 22.08 0.63 1.74
CA ILE A 148 21.48 0.99 0.45
C ILE A 148 22.61 1.45 -0.48
N GLU A 149 22.70 0.85 -1.66
CA GLU A 149 23.66 1.22 -2.70
C GLU A 149 22.93 1.56 -3.99
N ILE A 150 23.14 2.77 -4.52
CA ILE A 150 22.71 3.16 -5.87
C ILE A 150 23.77 2.68 -6.85
N MET A 151 23.35 2.03 -7.93
CA MET A 151 24.23 1.25 -8.83
C MET A 151 24.34 1.84 -10.25
N PRO A 152 24.75 3.11 -10.43
CA PRO A 152 25.09 3.59 -11.76
C PRO A 152 26.35 2.87 -12.24
N ILE A 153 26.46 2.67 -13.55
CA ILE A 153 27.70 2.22 -14.18
C ILE A 153 28.56 3.44 -14.56
N PRO A 154 29.90 3.32 -14.54
CA PRO A 154 30.77 4.43 -14.93
C PRO A 154 30.54 4.82 -16.39
N ASN A 155 30.40 6.12 -16.66
CA ASN A 155 30.50 6.66 -18.01
C ASN A 155 31.98 6.85 -18.37
N GLU A 156 32.36 6.60 -19.63
CA GLU A 156 33.75 6.76 -20.08
C GLU A 156 34.22 8.23 -20.05
N ASP A 157 33.30 9.18 -20.10
CA ASP A 157 33.56 10.62 -20.20
C ASP A 157 33.44 11.39 -18.86
N ASP A 158 32.89 10.78 -17.80
CA ASP A 158 32.69 11.44 -16.50
C ASP A 158 33.77 11.07 -15.47
N GLU A 159 34.02 12.00 -14.53
CA GLU A 159 34.79 11.68 -13.33
C GLU A 159 34.11 10.55 -12.54
N ARG A 160 34.91 9.59 -12.09
CA ARG A 160 34.43 8.44 -11.33
C ARG A 160 33.77 8.93 -10.03
N ILE A 161 32.48 8.61 -9.86
CA ILE A 161 31.74 8.88 -8.62
C ILE A 161 32.31 8.00 -7.50
N GLU A 162 32.64 8.63 -6.37
CA GLU A 162 33.09 7.92 -5.17
C GLU A 162 31.97 7.05 -4.60
N ALA A 163 32.27 5.80 -4.25
CA ALA A 163 31.26 4.85 -3.78
C ALA A 163 30.50 5.31 -2.54
N SER A 164 31.13 6.10 -1.66
CA SER A 164 30.48 6.67 -0.47
C SER A 164 29.39 7.69 -0.79
N GLN A 165 29.38 8.27 -1.99
CA GLN A 165 28.32 9.19 -2.42
C GLN A 165 27.06 8.43 -2.83
N LEU A 166 27.21 7.17 -3.24
CA LEU A 166 26.15 6.31 -3.75
C LEU A 166 25.62 5.34 -2.68
N ARG A 167 26.08 5.48 -1.44
CA ARG A 167 25.74 4.55 -0.35
C ARG A 167 25.28 5.30 0.88
N THR A 168 24.17 4.83 1.44
CA THR A 168 23.67 5.26 2.75
C THR A 168 23.35 4.06 3.61
N SER A 169 23.23 4.29 4.92
CA SER A 169 22.83 3.25 5.85
C SER A 169 21.82 3.79 6.85
N ILE A 170 20.82 2.95 7.14
CA ILE A 170 19.72 3.26 8.04
C ILE A 170 19.75 2.23 9.16
N GLU A 171 19.89 2.70 10.39
CA GLU A 171 19.74 1.86 11.59
C GLU A 171 18.28 1.94 12.07
N PHE A 172 17.70 0.78 12.36
CA PHE A 172 16.33 0.68 12.85
C PHE A 172 16.20 -0.46 13.87
N THR A 173 15.10 -0.45 14.64
CA THR A 173 14.81 -1.49 15.63
C THR A 173 13.45 -2.09 15.32
N LEU A 174 13.40 -3.42 15.20
CA LEU A 174 12.16 -4.17 15.13
C LEU A 174 11.71 -4.49 16.56
N ALA A 175 10.50 -4.04 16.89
CA ALA A 175 9.83 -4.37 18.15
C ALA A 175 9.36 -5.83 18.15
N GLU A 176 8.91 -6.33 19.31
CA GLU A 176 8.30 -7.65 19.39
C GLU A 176 7.04 -7.73 18.50
N ALA A 177 6.78 -8.90 17.91
CA ALA A 177 5.65 -9.09 17.00
C ALA A 177 4.31 -8.66 17.64
N GLU A 178 4.15 -8.90 18.94
CA GLU A 178 2.98 -8.50 19.72
C GLU A 178 2.83 -6.97 19.80
N GLU A 179 3.92 -6.20 19.89
CA GLU A 179 3.89 -4.74 19.86
C GLU A 179 3.60 -4.19 18.45
N LEU A 180 3.93 -4.95 17.41
CA LEU A 180 3.58 -4.66 16.01
C LEU A 180 2.17 -5.17 15.65
N GLY A 181 1.47 -5.81 16.58
CA GLY A 181 0.15 -6.37 16.36
C GLY A 181 0.15 -7.56 15.40
N LEU A 182 1.25 -8.31 15.30
CA LEU A 182 1.41 -9.52 14.47
C LEU A 182 1.44 -10.80 15.33
N ASN A 183 1.00 -11.92 14.76
CA ASN A 183 1.17 -13.25 15.35
C ASN A 183 2.51 -13.90 14.94
N GLU A 184 2.76 -15.13 15.39
CA GLU A 184 4.00 -15.88 15.10
C GLU A 184 4.27 -16.09 13.60
N ASP A 185 3.22 -16.10 12.78
CA ASP A 185 3.31 -16.29 11.33
C ASP A 185 3.51 -14.96 10.56
N GLY A 186 3.56 -13.83 11.26
CA GLY A 186 3.64 -12.49 10.68
C GLY A 186 2.30 -11.96 10.13
N ILE A 187 1.19 -12.57 10.54
CA ILE A 187 -0.17 -12.12 10.20
C ILE A 187 -0.65 -11.11 11.24
N ILE A 188 -1.31 -10.04 10.80
CA ILE A 188 -1.91 -9.05 11.70
C ILE A 188 -2.92 -9.74 12.63
N THR A 189 -2.72 -9.62 13.93
CA THR A 189 -3.60 -10.19 14.98
C THR A 189 -5.02 -9.66 14.86
N SER A 190 -6.00 -10.44 15.35
CA SER A 190 -7.42 -10.05 15.32
C SER A 190 -7.68 -8.68 15.95
N ALA A 191 -7.07 -8.38 17.10
CA ALA A 191 -7.23 -7.08 17.75
C ALA A 191 -6.68 -5.91 16.92
N ALA A 192 -5.50 -6.07 16.32
CA ALA A 192 -4.91 -5.04 15.46
C ALA A 192 -5.68 -4.89 14.15
N ALA A 193 -6.04 -6.01 13.51
CA ALA A 193 -6.82 -6.05 12.28
C ALA A 193 -8.15 -5.32 12.45
N LYS A 194 -8.87 -5.60 13.54
CA LYS A 194 -10.11 -4.90 13.89
C LYS A 194 -9.90 -3.38 14.01
N GLY A 195 -8.86 -2.95 14.71
CA GLY A 195 -8.54 -1.53 14.87
C GLY A 195 -8.21 -0.82 13.56
N ILE A 196 -7.69 -1.55 12.57
CA ILE A 196 -7.30 -1.01 11.25
C ILE A 196 -8.50 -0.94 10.30
N ILE A 197 -9.31 -2.01 10.22
CA ILE A 197 -10.22 -2.20 9.09
C ILE A 197 -11.71 -2.03 9.43
N ALA A 198 -12.11 -2.06 10.70
CA ALA A 198 -13.53 -2.24 11.05
C ALA A 198 -14.48 -1.20 10.43
N GLU A 199 -14.13 0.09 10.48
CA GLU A 199 -14.95 1.15 9.89
C GLU A 199 -15.04 1.03 8.36
N LEU A 200 -13.90 0.77 7.70
CA LEU A 200 -13.86 0.57 6.24
C LEU A 200 -14.65 -0.67 5.81
N ALA A 201 -14.57 -1.76 6.58
CA ALA A 201 -15.30 -2.98 6.28
C ALA A 201 -16.83 -2.79 6.42
N ASP A 202 -17.27 -1.99 7.40
CA ASP A 202 -18.67 -1.60 7.58
C ASP A 202 -19.17 -0.76 6.39
N ASP A 203 -18.42 0.26 5.98
CA ASP A 203 -18.73 1.08 4.80
C ASP A 203 -18.83 0.24 3.52
N VAL A 204 -17.92 -0.72 3.34
CA VAL A 204 -17.92 -1.64 2.18
C VAL A 204 -19.13 -2.57 2.23
N MET A 205 -19.46 -3.14 3.39
CA MET A 205 -20.64 -4.00 3.55
C MET A 205 -21.94 -3.22 3.32
N HIS A 206 -21.99 -1.95 3.74
CA HIS A 206 -23.09 -1.05 3.41
C HIS A 206 -23.21 -0.77 1.91
N ALA A 207 -22.11 -0.59 1.19
CA ALA A 207 -22.15 -0.44 -0.27
C ALA A 207 -22.61 -1.74 -0.96
N ILE A 208 -22.14 -2.90 -0.50
CA ILE A 208 -22.54 -4.23 -1.01
C ILE A 208 -24.04 -4.43 -0.82
N SER A 209 -24.54 -4.33 0.41
CA SER A 209 -25.95 -4.57 0.77
C SER A 209 -26.92 -3.66 0.02
N ASN A 210 -26.55 -2.40 -0.21
CA ASN A 210 -27.35 -1.43 -0.96
C ASN A 210 -27.24 -1.58 -2.49
N ARG A 211 -26.42 -2.52 -2.98
CA ARG A 211 -26.10 -2.69 -4.41
C ARG A 211 -25.56 -1.41 -5.04
N ASP A 212 -24.76 -0.67 -4.27
CA ASP A 212 -24.19 0.61 -4.69
C ASP A 212 -22.83 0.40 -5.36
N GLY A 213 -22.87 0.07 -6.66
CA GLY A 213 -21.66 -0.19 -7.45
C GLY A 213 -20.73 1.02 -7.53
N GLU A 214 -21.26 2.25 -7.51
CA GLU A 214 -20.45 3.46 -7.61
C GLU A 214 -19.61 3.66 -6.34
N ASN A 215 -20.23 3.55 -5.17
CA ASN A 215 -19.51 3.63 -3.90
C ASN A 215 -18.59 2.41 -3.69
N LEU A 216 -19.06 1.20 -4.00
CA LEU A 216 -18.24 -0.01 -3.86
C LEU A 216 -16.95 0.08 -4.68
N ALA A 217 -17.01 0.61 -5.91
CA ALA A 217 -15.85 0.78 -6.76
C ALA A 217 -14.77 1.71 -6.18
N ALA A 218 -15.12 2.64 -5.29
CA ALA A 218 -14.14 3.52 -4.64
C ALA A 218 -13.23 2.78 -3.64
N TYR A 219 -13.70 1.65 -3.11
CA TYR A 219 -12.96 0.82 -2.17
C TYR A 219 -12.11 -0.25 -2.87
N VAL A 220 -12.40 -0.58 -4.14
CA VAL A 220 -11.70 -1.62 -4.88
C VAL A 220 -10.25 -1.22 -5.18
N HIS A 221 -9.32 -2.17 -5.03
CA HIS A 221 -7.91 -1.92 -5.30
C HIS A 221 -7.69 -1.51 -6.76
N PRO A 222 -7.03 -0.36 -7.02
CA PRO A 222 -6.98 0.22 -8.37
C PRO A 222 -6.17 -0.60 -9.38
N LYS A 223 -5.13 -1.31 -8.92
CA LYS A 223 -4.28 -2.18 -9.73
C LYS A 223 -4.74 -3.65 -9.72
N LYS A 224 -5.03 -4.21 -8.54
CA LYS A 224 -5.38 -5.63 -8.36
C LYS A 224 -6.84 -5.94 -8.72
N GLY A 225 -7.76 -4.97 -8.63
CA GLY A 225 -9.20 -5.23 -8.73
C GLY A 225 -9.74 -5.96 -7.51
N VAL A 226 -10.97 -6.47 -7.60
CA VAL A 226 -11.58 -7.35 -6.58
C VAL A 226 -11.90 -8.71 -7.19
N ARG A 227 -11.41 -9.77 -6.54
CA ARG A 227 -11.65 -11.17 -6.90
C ARG A 227 -12.91 -11.68 -6.22
N PHE A 228 -13.75 -12.41 -6.95
CA PHE A 228 -14.93 -13.07 -6.41
C PHE A 228 -14.75 -14.57 -6.40
N THR A 229 -14.77 -15.16 -5.21
CA THR A 229 -14.60 -16.61 -5.02
C THR A 229 -15.90 -17.19 -4.45
N PRO A 230 -16.59 -18.09 -5.18
CA PRO A 230 -17.91 -18.63 -4.77
C PRO A 230 -17.87 -19.56 -3.55
N TYR A 231 -16.68 -20.03 -3.17
CA TYR A 231 -16.42 -20.95 -2.06
C TYR A 231 -15.08 -20.59 -1.39
N THR A 232 -14.70 -21.26 -0.30
CA THR A 232 -13.58 -20.83 0.54
C THR A 232 -12.19 -20.87 -0.11
N TYR A 233 -11.97 -21.67 -1.15
CA TYR A 233 -10.66 -21.83 -1.77
C TYR A 233 -10.47 -20.80 -2.90
N VAL A 234 -9.52 -19.90 -2.73
CA VAL A 234 -9.22 -18.84 -3.71
C VAL A 234 -8.45 -19.46 -4.88
N ASN A 235 -9.03 -19.40 -6.08
CA ASN A 235 -8.42 -19.89 -7.30
C ASN A 235 -7.90 -18.72 -8.14
N LEU A 236 -6.56 -18.57 -8.20
CA LEU A 236 -5.91 -17.48 -8.91
C LEU A 236 -6.20 -17.45 -10.41
N GLU A 237 -6.47 -18.60 -11.03
CA GLU A 237 -6.67 -18.77 -12.46
C GLU A 237 -8.14 -18.67 -12.90
N GLU A 238 -9.05 -19.22 -12.09
CA GLU A 238 -10.47 -19.34 -12.47
C GLU A 238 -11.37 -18.24 -11.88
N ASP A 239 -11.06 -17.73 -10.68
CA ASP A 239 -11.91 -16.72 -10.05
C ASP A 239 -11.89 -15.42 -10.85
N LEU A 240 -13.06 -14.81 -10.99
CA LEU A 240 -13.22 -13.59 -11.77
C LEU A 240 -12.77 -12.38 -10.96
N VAL A 241 -11.99 -11.52 -11.61
CA VAL A 241 -11.48 -10.27 -11.05
C VAL A 241 -12.11 -9.09 -11.79
N PHE A 242 -12.74 -8.18 -11.04
CA PHE A 242 -13.36 -6.97 -11.59
C PHE A 242 -12.55 -5.73 -11.21
N THR A 243 -12.29 -4.89 -12.20
CA THR A 243 -11.63 -3.58 -12.00
C THR A 243 -12.62 -2.56 -11.42
N PRO A 244 -12.16 -1.44 -10.83
CA PRO A 244 -13.08 -0.42 -10.31
C PRO A 244 -14.14 0.06 -11.33
N PRO A 245 -13.81 0.34 -12.61
CA PRO A 245 -14.83 0.67 -13.61
C PRO A 245 -15.85 -0.44 -13.85
N ALA A 246 -15.44 -1.71 -13.82
CA ALA A 246 -16.35 -2.84 -13.98
C ALA A 246 -17.26 -3.01 -12.76
N VAL A 247 -16.75 -2.76 -11.56
CA VAL A 247 -17.53 -2.78 -10.31
C VAL A 247 -18.60 -1.69 -10.28
N ARG A 248 -18.33 -0.49 -10.80
CA ARG A 248 -19.34 0.58 -10.93
C ARG A 248 -20.60 0.11 -11.65
N SER A 249 -20.42 -0.68 -12.70
CA SER A 249 -21.52 -1.22 -13.51
C SER A 249 -22.01 -2.59 -13.07
N PHE A 250 -21.41 -3.22 -12.05
CA PHE A 250 -21.61 -4.63 -11.68
C PHE A 250 -23.09 -5.01 -11.58
N PHE A 251 -23.88 -4.25 -10.82
CA PHE A 251 -25.30 -4.56 -10.59
C PHE A 251 -26.21 -4.32 -11.80
N THR A 252 -25.72 -3.60 -12.81
CA THR A 252 -26.46 -3.34 -14.05
C THR A 252 -25.99 -4.22 -15.21
N ASP A 253 -24.84 -4.86 -15.08
CA ASP A 253 -24.28 -5.73 -16.10
C ASP A 253 -25.17 -6.97 -16.30
N GLN A 254 -25.49 -7.26 -17.56
CA GLN A 254 -26.34 -8.37 -17.98
C GLN A 254 -25.51 -9.48 -18.65
N HIS A 255 -24.18 -9.36 -18.71
CA HIS A 255 -23.32 -10.41 -19.20
C HIS A 255 -23.34 -11.61 -18.25
N VAL A 256 -23.50 -12.81 -18.80
CA VAL A 256 -23.44 -14.05 -18.05
C VAL A 256 -21.99 -14.52 -18.03
N TYR A 257 -21.41 -14.62 -16.84
CA TYR A 257 -20.08 -15.14 -16.62
C TYR A 257 -20.14 -16.57 -16.07
N CYS A 258 -19.07 -17.34 -16.29
CA CYS A 258 -18.82 -18.59 -15.58
C CYS A 258 -18.00 -18.29 -14.34
N TRP A 259 -18.61 -18.41 -13.16
CA TRP A 259 -17.99 -18.07 -11.86
C TRP A 259 -17.31 -19.26 -11.18
N GLY A 260 -17.04 -20.34 -11.93
CA GLY A 260 -16.57 -21.62 -11.41
C GLY A 260 -17.64 -22.70 -11.53
N SER A 261 -17.63 -23.68 -10.61
CA SER A 261 -18.55 -24.82 -10.63
C SER A 261 -19.24 -24.99 -9.27
N TYR A 262 -20.49 -25.44 -9.26
CA TYR A 262 -21.21 -25.72 -8.02
C TYR A 262 -20.58 -26.90 -7.29
N ASP A 263 -20.36 -26.72 -5.99
CA ASP A 263 -19.89 -27.83 -5.16
C ASP A 263 -20.94 -28.95 -5.07
N GLY A 264 -20.49 -30.19 -5.04
CA GLY A 264 -21.30 -31.40 -5.08
C GLY A 264 -21.76 -31.85 -6.48
N THR A 265 -22.21 -30.95 -7.37
CA THR A 265 -22.64 -31.34 -8.73
C THR A 265 -21.56 -31.18 -9.80
N GLY A 266 -20.67 -30.20 -9.64
CA GLY A 266 -19.66 -29.82 -10.64
C GLY A 266 -20.23 -29.08 -11.85
N ASP A 267 -21.51 -28.70 -11.83
CA ASP A 267 -22.11 -27.93 -12.93
C ASP A 267 -21.55 -26.49 -12.95
N PRO A 268 -21.37 -25.87 -14.12
CA PRO A 268 -20.84 -24.51 -14.20
C PRO A 268 -21.82 -23.48 -13.61
N ILE A 269 -21.27 -22.52 -12.85
CA ILE A 269 -21.99 -21.39 -12.27
C ILE A 269 -22.10 -20.29 -13.34
N ASN A 270 -23.07 -20.40 -14.23
CA ASN A 270 -23.33 -19.40 -15.28
C ASN A 270 -24.36 -18.38 -14.80
N LEU A 271 -23.92 -17.22 -14.34
CA LEU A 271 -24.77 -16.18 -13.75
C LEU A 271 -24.36 -14.77 -14.22
N THR A 272 -25.32 -13.85 -14.28
CA THR A 272 -25.02 -12.42 -14.29
C THR A 272 -24.45 -11.97 -12.94
N PRO A 273 -23.72 -10.85 -12.86
CA PRO A 273 -23.21 -10.35 -11.59
C PRO A 273 -24.30 -10.10 -10.53
N SER A 274 -25.49 -9.64 -10.92
CA SER A 274 -26.63 -9.45 -10.00
C SER A 274 -27.23 -10.77 -9.49
N GLU A 275 -27.23 -11.82 -10.30
CA GLU A 275 -27.64 -13.15 -9.87
C GLU A 275 -26.58 -13.80 -8.96
N TYR A 276 -25.30 -13.64 -9.31
CA TYR A 276 -24.17 -14.07 -8.48
C TYR A 276 -24.19 -13.36 -7.12
N TYR A 277 -24.43 -12.05 -7.10
CA TYR A 277 -24.59 -11.27 -5.87
C TYR A 277 -25.65 -11.88 -4.95
N SER A 278 -26.83 -12.18 -5.50
CA SER A 278 -27.95 -12.68 -4.70
C SER A 278 -27.71 -14.11 -4.20
N ARG A 279 -26.81 -14.87 -4.84
CA ARG A 279 -26.55 -16.27 -4.51
C ARG A 279 -25.32 -16.47 -3.62
N PHE A 280 -24.28 -15.67 -3.80
CA PHE A 280 -22.95 -15.88 -3.20
C PHE A 280 -22.41 -14.65 -2.46
N ILE A 281 -22.79 -13.42 -2.80
CA ILE A 281 -22.24 -12.24 -2.10
C ILE A 281 -23.12 -11.86 -0.92
N TYR A 282 -24.41 -11.72 -1.14
CA TYR A 282 -25.38 -11.30 -0.14
C TYR A 282 -26.52 -12.31 -0.08
N SER A 283 -26.14 -13.56 0.15
CA SER A 283 -27.10 -14.67 0.34
C SER A 283 -27.91 -14.50 1.62
N GLU A 284 -27.34 -13.81 2.61
CA GLU A 284 -27.95 -13.51 3.91
C GLU A 284 -27.66 -12.05 4.29
N ASP A 285 -28.32 -11.56 5.34
CA ASP A 285 -28.15 -10.20 5.87
C ASP A 285 -26.82 -10.05 6.65
N PHE A 286 -25.69 -10.14 5.94
CA PHE A 286 -24.36 -10.07 6.55
C PHE A 286 -24.04 -8.72 7.21
N LEU A 287 -24.84 -7.67 6.96
CA LEU A 287 -24.76 -6.42 7.73
C LEU A 287 -25.11 -6.65 9.21
N ASN A 288 -25.98 -7.60 9.49
CA ASN A 288 -26.43 -7.97 10.82
C ASN A 288 -25.94 -9.37 11.22
N ALA A 289 -24.75 -9.75 10.75
CA ALA A 289 -24.11 -11.02 11.12
C ALA A 289 -23.99 -11.16 12.65
N GLU A 290 -24.20 -12.38 13.15
CA GLU A 290 -24.14 -12.67 14.59
C GLU A 290 -22.72 -12.58 15.13
N GLU A 291 -21.74 -12.98 14.31
CA GLU A 291 -20.33 -12.96 14.65
C GLU A 291 -19.52 -12.31 13.52
N ILE A 292 -18.52 -11.52 13.91
CA ILE A 292 -17.59 -10.87 12.97
C ILE A 292 -16.16 -11.17 13.42
N GLY A 293 -15.42 -11.87 12.58
CA GLY A 293 -14.02 -12.23 12.77
C GLY A 293 -13.10 -11.26 12.01
N TYR A 294 -11.97 -10.91 12.61
CA TYR A 294 -10.92 -10.10 11.97
C TYR A 294 -9.63 -10.92 11.97
N ASN A 295 -9.11 -11.29 10.81
CA ASN A 295 -8.02 -12.26 10.67
C ASN A 295 -8.20 -13.53 11.52
N GLU A 296 -9.45 -13.91 11.75
CA GLU A 296 -9.88 -15.05 12.54
C GLU A 296 -10.90 -15.80 11.71
N VAL A 297 -10.65 -17.10 11.51
CA VAL A 297 -11.55 -17.98 10.77
C VAL A 297 -12.58 -18.55 11.74
N LEU A 298 -13.82 -18.09 11.63
CA LEU A 298 -14.96 -18.50 12.46
C LEU A 298 -15.67 -19.72 11.86
N SER A 299 -15.78 -19.77 10.54
CA SER A 299 -16.45 -20.88 9.86
C SER A 299 -15.58 -22.13 9.87
N SER A 300 -16.20 -23.32 9.94
CA SER A 300 -15.49 -24.59 9.81
C SER A 300 -16.11 -25.45 8.71
N GLY A 301 -15.30 -25.89 7.76
CA GLY A 301 -15.72 -26.69 6.61
C GLY A 301 -14.64 -27.65 6.13
N ASN A 302 -14.97 -28.46 5.12
CA ASN A 302 -14.07 -29.50 4.58
C ASN A 302 -13.13 -28.99 3.48
N MET A 303 -13.37 -27.79 2.96
CA MET A 303 -12.56 -27.19 1.90
C MET A 303 -11.34 -26.47 2.49
N LEU A 304 -10.21 -26.56 1.77
CA LEU A 304 -8.96 -25.91 2.16
C LEU A 304 -9.11 -24.39 2.07
N GLU A 305 -8.64 -23.69 3.10
CA GLU A 305 -8.59 -22.24 3.15
C GLU A 305 -7.17 -21.77 2.82
N ASN A 306 -7.02 -20.78 1.93
CA ASN A 306 -5.72 -20.29 1.47
C ASN A 306 -5.63 -18.75 1.39
N GLN A 307 -6.60 -18.01 1.95
CA GLN A 307 -6.64 -16.55 1.82
C GLN A 307 -5.39 -15.84 2.37
N PHE A 308 -4.79 -16.34 3.46
CA PHE A 308 -3.57 -15.75 4.02
C PHE A 308 -2.29 -16.10 3.25
N GLU A 309 -2.37 -17.09 2.37
CA GLU A 309 -1.26 -17.51 1.49
C GLU A 309 -1.32 -16.80 0.13
N VAL A 310 -2.53 -16.54 -0.35
CA VAL A 310 -2.78 -16.00 -1.69
C VAL A 310 -2.71 -14.47 -1.75
N TYR A 311 -3.25 -13.78 -0.74
CA TYR A 311 -3.23 -12.33 -0.69
C TYR A 311 -1.98 -11.83 0.06
N GLU A 312 -1.49 -10.64 -0.30
CA GLU A 312 -0.25 -10.08 0.21
C GLU A 312 -0.48 -9.29 1.51
N SER A 313 -0.11 -9.89 2.65
CA SER A 313 -0.32 -9.32 3.99
C SER A 313 -1.77 -8.83 4.23
N PRO A 314 -2.79 -9.68 4.01
CA PRO A 314 -4.17 -9.23 3.99
C PRO A 314 -4.70 -8.94 5.39
N ILE A 315 -5.75 -8.13 5.44
CA ILE A 315 -6.74 -8.19 6.50
C ILE A 315 -8.02 -8.80 5.93
N VAL A 316 -8.50 -9.86 6.56
CA VAL A 316 -9.71 -10.61 6.21
C VAL A 316 -10.76 -10.33 7.29
N VAL A 317 -11.92 -9.87 6.88
CA VAL A 317 -13.09 -9.69 7.75
C VAL A 317 -14.14 -10.72 7.39
N GLU A 318 -14.45 -11.62 8.32
CA GLU A 318 -15.45 -12.66 8.15
C GLU A 318 -16.76 -12.28 8.85
N TYR A 319 -17.86 -12.26 8.11
CA TYR A 319 -19.21 -12.07 8.61
C TYR A 319 -19.90 -13.43 8.66
N TYR A 320 -20.19 -13.91 9.87
CA TYR A 320 -20.56 -15.30 10.10
C TYR A 320 -21.93 -15.45 10.76
N PHE A 321 -22.71 -16.40 10.24
CA PHE A 321 -23.90 -16.94 10.87
C PHE A 321 -23.67 -18.42 11.19
N PRO A 322 -23.69 -18.83 12.48
CA PRO A 322 -23.39 -20.20 12.89
C PRO A 322 -24.46 -21.25 12.50
N GLY A 323 -25.61 -20.79 12.03
CA GLY A 323 -26.73 -21.62 11.57
C GLY A 323 -28.07 -20.92 11.85
N PHE A 324 -29.11 -21.31 11.13
CA PHE A 324 -30.42 -20.64 11.18
C PHE A 324 -31.51 -21.55 11.74
N ASN A 325 -31.51 -22.82 11.34
CA ASN A 325 -32.45 -23.82 11.79
C ASN A 325 -31.74 -24.89 12.64
N PRO A 326 -32.10 -25.03 13.93
CA PRO A 326 -31.54 -26.04 14.84
C PRO A 326 -31.63 -27.48 14.31
N ASP A 327 -32.62 -27.81 13.47
CA ASP A 327 -32.77 -29.15 12.91
C ASP A 327 -31.61 -29.54 11.97
N TYR A 328 -30.91 -28.56 11.41
CA TYR A 328 -29.71 -28.78 10.59
C TYR A 328 -28.44 -28.91 11.42
N MET A 329 -28.51 -28.82 12.76
CA MET A 329 -27.37 -29.01 13.66
C MET A 329 -26.16 -28.12 13.31
N GLY A 330 -26.41 -26.91 12.82
CA GLY A 330 -25.37 -25.97 12.39
C GLY A 330 -24.81 -26.24 10.99
N MET A 331 -25.31 -27.22 10.23
CA MET A 331 -24.88 -27.47 8.84
C MET A 331 -25.51 -26.48 7.84
N ASP A 332 -26.18 -25.44 8.30
CA ASP A 332 -26.74 -24.37 7.49
C ASP A 332 -26.04 -23.02 7.72
N TRP A 333 -24.85 -23.03 8.34
CA TRP A 333 -24.05 -21.83 8.52
C TRP A 333 -23.69 -21.17 7.17
N ARG A 334 -23.50 -19.85 7.24
CA ARG A 334 -23.13 -19.00 6.11
C ARG A 334 -22.05 -18.01 6.54
N SER A 335 -21.12 -17.76 5.64
CA SER A 335 -20.03 -16.80 5.85
C SER A 335 -19.78 -16.00 4.58
N LEU A 336 -19.48 -14.71 4.76
CA LEU A 336 -18.90 -13.87 3.73
C LEU A 336 -17.62 -13.25 4.26
N ARG A 337 -16.53 -13.38 3.52
CA ARG A 337 -15.25 -12.75 3.84
C ARG A 337 -14.92 -11.63 2.87
N LEU A 338 -14.60 -10.48 3.43
CA LEU A 338 -14.01 -9.36 2.69
C LEU A 338 -12.51 -9.36 2.92
N VAL A 339 -11.73 -9.34 1.85
CA VAL A 339 -10.26 -9.31 1.91
C VAL A 339 -9.77 -7.94 1.48
N PHE A 340 -8.89 -7.37 2.30
CA PHE A 340 -8.28 -6.07 2.09
C PHE A 340 -6.77 -6.20 1.99
N GLU A 341 -6.16 -5.47 1.06
CA GLU A 341 -4.71 -5.31 0.94
C GLU A 341 -4.36 -3.82 0.90
N GLU A 342 -3.14 -3.48 1.34
CA GLU A 342 -2.64 -2.10 1.32
C GLU A 342 -2.34 -1.62 -0.11
N ASP A 343 -2.78 -0.40 -0.44
CA ASP A 343 -2.35 0.37 -1.62
C ASP A 343 -1.82 1.74 -1.16
N GLY A 344 -0.51 1.83 -1.01
CA GLY A 344 0.13 3.02 -0.41
C GLY A 344 -0.16 3.11 1.07
N ASP A 345 -0.88 4.15 1.50
CA ASP A 345 -1.26 4.37 2.89
C ASP A 345 -2.68 3.88 3.23
N ASP A 346 -3.48 3.51 2.22
CA ASP A 346 -4.87 3.10 2.35
C ASP A 346 -5.03 1.57 2.25
N TRP A 347 -6.13 1.05 2.80
CA TRP A 347 -6.57 -0.33 2.57
C TRP A 347 -7.64 -0.38 1.48
N LYS A 348 -7.55 -1.38 0.60
CA LYS A 348 -8.46 -1.55 -0.54
C LYS A 348 -9.01 -2.96 -0.59
N LEU A 349 -10.29 -3.08 -0.97
CA LEU A 349 -10.96 -4.35 -1.19
C LEU A 349 -10.33 -5.07 -2.39
N THR A 350 -9.84 -6.28 -2.17
CA THR A 350 -9.22 -7.15 -3.19
C THR A 350 -9.87 -8.52 -3.32
N GLY A 351 -10.66 -8.95 -2.34
CA GLY A 351 -11.37 -10.21 -2.40
C GLY A 351 -12.75 -10.17 -1.74
N VAL A 352 -13.70 -10.90 -2.32
CA VAL A 352 -15.00 -11.24 -1.75
C VAL A 352 -15.15 -12.75 -1.86
N ILE A 353 -15.13 -13.43 -0.73
CA ILE A 353 -15.11 -14.90 -0.66
C ILE A 353 -16.36 -15.35 0.07
N HIS A 354 -17.20 -16.11 -0.61
CA HIS A 354 -18.33 -16.78 0.03
C HIS A 354 -17.87 -18.07 0.67
N ASN A 355 -18.47 -18.42 1.80
CA ASN A 355 -18.32 -19.75 2.36
C ASN A 355 -19.63 -20.25 2.96
N GLN A 356 -19.80 -21.56 2.88
CA GLN A 356 -20.95 -22.24 3.43
C GLN A 356 -20.67 -23.71 3.63
N TRP A 357 -21.49 -24.35 4.47
CA TRP A 357 -21.55 -25.80 4.47
C TRP A 357 -21.97 -26.32 3.07
N THR A 358 -21.22 -27.30 2.59
CA THR A 358 -21.46 -28.03 1.34
C THR A 358 -21.36 -29.55 1.60
N ILE A 359 -21.84 -30.36 0.66
CA ILE A 359 -22.25 -31.77 0.86
C ILE A 359 -21.15 -32.76 0.44
#